data_AF-A0A518KDT2-F1
#
_entry.id   AF-A0A518KDT2-F1
#
_cell.length_a   1.000
_cell.length_b   1.000
_cell.length_c   1.000
_cell.angle_alpha   90.00
_cell.angle_beta   90.00
_cell.angle_gamma   90.00
#
_symmetry.space_group_name_H-M   'P 1'
#
loop_
_entity.id
_entity.type
_entity.pdbx_description
1 polymer ?
#
loop_
_entity_poly.entity_id
_entity_poly.type
_entity_poly.pdbx_seq_one_letter_code
_entity_poly.pdbx_strand_id
1 'polypeptide(L)'
;MLSINPKCAVNFRLSAVLTMVLSLANVSVSQTVVYTDSFQNEETLLTSGAVSTTGWVFNLDHPNQSDARFGYDYSLLQIPEAPRSAGGDAPQRGVALRTNVAAGNVDSAGVSLANADFSGKYMVEVDMWLNWSLDETQIGTTEHAGLFVGTDTVANPVNPDFPSSRGAGMIFSSDGDCSNCDFILLKNESELDTFSGQYSVTDFGFGNQNGFDNTDINTDPLNGELIDLPAIFPEFSIPLNPSFTQPAGAVGFQWLTLTAEVDPSGGSGPGPVKGTTKFTVTNASTGTSFVLGTVDNTILDDPDDGIATGEEPVDMEGQVTLVLVDFFTSVGRDLNEATVVFDNLVVTQLPDGLDGDYNNDGSVDAADYTVWRDGNSPDSTQAGYDLWADNYGATAPPSSAQSVPEPASIAAVALAMLGGLIAGRRCS
;
A
#
# COMPACT_ATOMS: atom_id res chain seq x y z
N MET A 1 66.13 6.73 63.23
CA MET A 1 66.34 6.16 61.88
C MET A 1 64.94 6.02 61.26
N LEU A 2 64.43 7.00 60.52
CA LEU A 2 64.61 7.21 59.06
C LEU A 2 64.35 5.93 58.23
N SER A 3 63.18 5.85 57.58
CA SER A 3 63.05 5.88 56.11
C SER A 3 61.96 4.95 55.52
N ILE A 4 60.87 5.57 55.05
CA ILE A 4 60.23 5.44 53.71
C ILE A 4 59.68 4.06 53.25
N ASN A 5 58.34 4.05 53.12
CA ASN A 5 57.51 3.24 52.19
C ASN A 5 57.66 3.81 50.76
N PRO A 6 57.63 3.06 49.62
CA PRO A 6 56.33 2.85 48.94
C PRO A 6 56.22 1.69 47.87
N LYS A 7 54.97 1.53 47.37
CA LYS A 7 54.51 1.05 46.04
C LYS A 7 53.97 -0.38 45.91
N CYS A 8 52.65 -0.48 45.83
CA CYS A 8 52.01 -1.18 44.72
C CYS A 8 50.84 -0.31 44.24
N ALA A 9 50.92 0.18 43.01
CA ALA A 9 49.95 1.06 42.37
C ALA A 9 49.38 0.33 41.16
N VAL A 10 48.06 0.16 41.12
CA VAL A 10 47.33 -0.02 39.87
C VAL A 10 46.16 0.96 39.90
N ASN A 11 46.29 2.02 39.11
CA ASN A 11 45.26 3.00 38.83
C ASN A 11 44.26 2.38 37.84
N PHE A 12 42.99 2.25 38.24
CA PHE A 12 41.89 2.26 37.28
C PHE A 12 41.13 3.57 37.49
N ARG A 13 41.44 4.58 36.68
CA ARG A 13 40.62 5.78 36.60
C ARG A 13 39.46 5.48 35.66
N LEU A 14 38.27 5.26 36.20
CA LEU A 14 37.04 5.39 35.44
C LEU A 14 36.81 6.90 35.24
N SER A 15 37.21 7.43 34.08
CA SER A 15 36.71 8.73 33.63
C SER A 15 35.27 8.54 33.20
N ALA A 16 34.31 8.97 34.03
CA ALA A 16 32.94 9.13 33.60
C ALA A 16 32.88 10.35 32.65
N VAL A 17 32.90 10.08 31.35
CA VAL A 17 32.52 11.07 30.34
C VAL A 17 31.00 11.10 30.36
N LEU A 18 30.42 12.11 31.01
CA LEU A 18 29.00 12.39 30.93
C LEU A 18 28.76 13.12 29.60
N THR A 19 28.53 12.36 28.53
CA THR A 19 28.04 12.92 27.27
C THR A 19 26.57 13.28 27.48
N MET A 20 26.30 14.57 27.67
CA MET A 20 24.94 15.09 27.66
C MET A 20 24.47 15.09 26.20
N VAL A 21 23.78 14.02 25.80
CA VAL A 21 23.07 13.97 24.52
C VAL A 21 21.86 14.89 24.67
N LEU A 22 21.90 16.05 24.01
CA LEU A 22 20.68 16.82 23.75
C LEU A 22 19.83 15.97 22.80
N SER A 23 18.81 15.31 23.35
CA SER A 23 17.72 14.77 22.55
C SER A 23 16.94 15.96 22.00
N LEU A 24 17.10 16.27 20.71
CA LEU A 24 16.04 16.93 19.99
C LEU A 24 14.87 15.95 20.06
N ALA A 25 13.82 16.30 20.80
CA ALA A 25 12.57 15.56 20.73
C ALA A 25 12.03 15.82 19.33
N ASN A 26 12.30 14.90 18.40
CA ASN A 26 11.45 14.79 17.23
C ASN A 26 10.07 14.45 17.78
N VAL A 27 9.11 15.35 17.59
CA VAL A 27 7.71 15.03 17.81
C VAL A 27 7.34 14.08 16.68
N SER A 28 7.58 12.78 16.89
CA SER A 28 7.00 11.75 16.04
C SER A 28 5.52 11.73 16.38
N VAL A 29 4.68 12.13 15.44
CA VAL A 29 3.25 11.93 15.59
C VAL A 29 3.01 10.42 15.62
N SER A 30 2.31 9.94 16.65
CA SER A 30 2.16 8.50 16.88
C SER A 30 1.12 7.93 15.93
N GLN A 31 1.59 7.28 14.88
CA GLN A 31 0.77 6.36 14.09
C GLN A 31 0.29 5.22 14.99
N THR A 32 -1.00 4.90 14.94
CA THR A 32 -1.58 3.82 15.75
C THR A 32 -2.13 2.75 14.83
N VAL A 33 -1.61 1.53 14.92
CA VAL A 33 -2.20 0.38 14.20
C VAL A 33 -3.56 0.10 14.80
N VAL A 34 -4.61 0.27 14.00
CA VAL A 34 -6.01 0.03 14.40
C VAL A 34 -6.51 -1.34 13.99
N TYR A 35 -5.89 -1.93 12.96
CA TYR A 35 -6.22 -3.29 12.52
C TYR A 35 -5.03 -3.95 11.83
N THR A 36 -4.96 -5.28 11.95
CA THR A 36 -4.05 -6.11 11.18
C THR A 36 -4.66 -7.48 10.94
N ASP A 37 -4.36 -8.07 9.78
CA ASP A 37 -4.67 -9.46 9.47
C ASP A 37 -3.53 -10.06 8.65
N SER A 38 -2.93 -11.15 9.14
CA SER A 38 -1.99 -11.99 8.40
C SER A 38 -2.68 -13.16 7.69
N PHE A 39 -4.02 -13.17 7.67
CA PHE A 39 -4.87 -14.11 6.92
C PHE A 39 -4.66 -15.60 7.23
N GLN A 40 -3.91 -15.92 8.28
CA GLN A 40 -3.53 -17.28 8.68
C GLN A 40 -4.35 -17.82 9.86
N ASN A 41 -5.19 -16.98 10.49
CA ASN A 41 -5.94 -17.34 11.69
C ASN A 41 -7.08 -18.33 11.41
N GLU A 42 -7.41 -18.54 10.14
CA GLU A 42 -8.35 -19.55 9.67
C GLU A 42 -7.87 -20.19 8.38
N GLU A 43 -8.28 -21.43 8.15
CA GLU A 43 -8.13 -22.11 6.87
C GLU A 43 -9.53 -22.42 6.35
N THR A 44 -10.03 -21.57 5.44
CA THR A 44 -11.41 -21.68 4.96
C THR A 44 -11.52 -21.31 3.49
N LEU A 45 -12.40 -22.03 2.79
CA LEU A 45 -12.82 -21.71 1.44
C LEU A 45 -14.14 -20.92 1.52
N LEU A 46 -14.10 -19.66 1.14
CA LEU A 46 -15.30 -18.85 1.02
C LEU A 46 -15.91 -19.04 -0.37
N THR A 47 -17.22 -19.27 -0.36
CA THR A 47 -18.08 -19.31 -1.56
C THR A 47 -19.19 -18.27 -1.36
N SER A 48 -20.02 -18.02 -2.37
CA SER A 48 -21.01 -16.93 -2.39
C SER A 48 -21.72 -16.67 -1.06
N GLY A 49 -21.61 -15.44 -0.54
CA GLY A 49 -22.27 -14.98 0.68
C GLY A 49 -21.65 -15.50 1.99
N ALA A 50 -20.49 -16.15 1.93
CA ALA A 50 -19.76 -16.57 3.11
C ALA A 50 -19.02 -15.39 3.76
N VAL A 51 -18.88 -15.46 5.08
CA VAL A 51 -18.12 -14.52 5.90
C VAL A 51 -17.06 -15.31 6.65
N SER A 52 -15.85 -14.79 6.63
CA SER A 52 -14.68 -15.31 7.32
C SER A 52 -14.82 -15.12 8.84
N THR A 53 -14.06 -15.87 9.64
CA THR A 53 -14.09 -15.75 11.10
C THR A 53 -13.49 -14.43 11.61
N THR A 54 -12.65 -13.77 10.81
CA THR A 54 -12.10 -12.44 11.09
C THR A 54 -12.96 -11.31 10.51
N GLY A 55 -14.11 -11.62 9.92
CA GLY A 55 -15.13 -10.66 9.50
C GLY A 55 -15.09 -10.27 8.03
N TRP A 56 -14.21 -10.87 7.23
CA TRP A 56 -14.15 -10.61 5.79
C TRP A 56 -15.37 -11.18 5.07
N VAL A 57 -16.03 -10.36 4.27
CA VAL A 57 -17.16 -10.73 3.43
C VAL A 57 -16.64 -11.03 2.04
N PHE A 58 -17.02 -12.19 1.50
CA PHE A 58 -16.66 -12.56 0.13
C PHE A 58 -17.66 -11.95 -0.86
N ASN A 59 -17.14 -11.09 -1.74
CA ASN A 59 -17.86 -10.41 -2.81
C ASN A 59 -17.69 -11.21 -4.11
N LEU A 60 -18.82 -11.46 -4.77
CA LEU A 60 -18.87 -12.18 -6.03
C LEU A 60 -19.61 -11.37 -7.08
N ASP A 61 -19.11 -11.43 -8.30
CA ASP A 61 -19.86 -11.01 -9.47
C ASP A 61 -20.68 -12.18 -10.04
N HIS A 62 -20.06 -13.36 -10.26
CA HIS A 62 -20.76 -14.55 -10.79
C HIS A 62 -20.79 -15.76 -9.82
N PRO A 63 -21.96 -16.41 -9.61
CA PRO A 63 -22.04 -17.57 -8.73
C PRO A 63 -21.28 -18.78 -9.30
N ASN A 64 -20.40 -19.35 -8.48
CA ASN A 64 -19.54 -20.52 -8.78
C ASN A 64 -18.39 -20.28 -9.77
N GLN A 65 -18.00 -19.02 -10.00
CA GLN A 65 -16.88 -18.71 -10.89
C GLN A 65 -15.67 -18.13 -10.16
N SER A 66 -15.85 -17.63 -8.95
CA SER A 66 -14.76 -17.14 -8.11
C SER A 66 -14.74 -17.80 -6.73
N ASP A 67 -13.54 -17.91 -6.13
CA ASP A 67 -13.37 -18.29 -4.73
C ASP A 67 -12.28 -17.50 -4.00
N ALA A 68 -12.40 -17.46 -2.68
CA ALA A 68 -11.39 -16.93 -1.76
C ALA A 68 -10.96 -17.99 -0.75
N ARG A 69 -9.67 -18.08 -0.48
CA ARG A 69 -9.06 -19.10 0.37
C ARG A 69 -8.20 -18.45 1.45
N PHE A 70 -8.70 -18.39 2.67
CA PHE A 70 -7.93 -17.93 3.83
C PHE A 70 -7.03 -19.06 4.33
N GLY A 71 -5.86 -18.70 4.89
CA GLY A 71 -4.83 -19.65 5.32
C GLY A 71 -4.21 -20.42 4.16
N TYR A 72 -4.27 -19.88 2.93
CA TYR A 72 -3.79 -20.53 1.73
C TYR A 72 -2.28 -20.76 1.80
N ASP A 73 -1.85 -22.01 1.55
CA ASP A 73 -0.44 -22.40 1.52
C ASP A 73 0.20 -22.05 0.17
N TYR A 74 0.77 -20.86 0.06
CA TYR A 74 1.44 -20.46 -1.18
C TYR A 74 2.88 -21.01 -1.30
N SER A 75 3.38 -21.74 -0.30
CA SER A 75 4.65 -22.48 -0.44
C SER A 75 4.57 -23.57 -1.52
N LEU A 76 3.36 -24.06 -1.83
CA LEU A 76 3.09 -25.01 -2.89
C LEU A 76 3.40 -24.43 -4.29
N LEU A 77 3.32 -23.11 -4.40
CA LEU A 77 3.69 -22.33 -5.59
C LEU A 77 5.11 -21.78 -5.51
N GLN A 78 5.92 -22.22 -4.53
CA GLN A 78 7.28 -21.73 -4.32
C GLN A 78 7.37 -20.20 -4.19
N ILE A 79 6.25 -19.54 -3.86
CA ILE A 79 6.20 -18.11 -3.60
C ILE A 79 6.97 -17.87 -2.30
N PRO A 80 8.01 -17.01 -2.27
CA PRO A 80 8.78 -16.73 -1.07
C PRO A 80 7.89 -16.10 0.01
N GLU A 81 8.37 -16.12 1.25
CA GLU A 81 7.70 -15.42 2.37
C GLU A 81 7.37 -13.97 2.01
N ALA A 82 6.19 -13.49 2.43
CA ALA A 82 5.81 -12.11 2.21
C ALA A 82 6.73 -11.17 2.99
N PRO A 83 7.07 -9.98 2.44
CA PRO A 83 8.13 -9.13 2.99
C PRO A 83 7.83 -8.55 4.37
N ARG A 84 6.54 -8.40 4.75
CA ARG A 84 6.13 -7.80 6.03
C ARG A 84 5.61 -8.80 7.07
N SER A 85 5.89 -10.10 6.90
CA SER A 85 5.49 -11.12 7.89
C SER A 85 6.13 -10.85 9.26
N ALA A 86 5.31 -10.86 10.31
CA ALA A 86 5.71 -10.57 11.67
C ALA A 86 6.18 -11.83 12.42
N GLY A 87 6.90 -11.61 13.52
CA GLY A 87 7.35 -12.69 14.39
C GLY A 87 6.18 -13.42 15.04
N GLY A 88 5.94 -14.67 14.62
CA GLY A 88 4.82 -15.49 15.09
C GLY A 88 3.90 -15.93 13.96
N ASP A 89 4.04 -15.34 12.77
CA ASP A 89 3.29 -15.73 11.59
C ASP A 89 3.72 -17.11 11.06
N ALA A 90 2.73 -17.85 10.55
CA ALA A 90 2.96 -19.09 9.84
C ALA A 90 3.59 -18.74 8.49
N PRO A 91 4.77 -19.28 8.18
CA PRO A 91 5.41 -18.92 6.93
C PRO A 91 4.54 -19.36 5.75
N GLN A 92 4.50 -18.51 4.75
CA GLN A 92 3.91 -18.72 3.44
C GLN A 92 2.40 -18.98 3.48
N ARG A 93 1.69 -18.23 4.33
CA ARG A 93 0.23 -18.28 4.50
C ARG A 93 -0.37 -16.92 4.22
N GLY A 94 -1.49 -16.91 3.50
CA GLY A 94 -2.19 -15.67 3.17
C GLY A 94 -3.63 -15.93 2.75
N VAL A 95 -4.25 -14.95 2.09
CA VAL A 95 -5.51 -15.13 1.39
C VAL A 95 -5.27 -15.18 -0.11
N ALA A 96 -5.80 -16.21 -0.78
CA ALA A 96 -5.76 -16.30 -2.24
C ALA A 96 -7.14 -16.04 -2.84
N LEU A 97 -7.19 -15.23 -3.90
CA LEU A 97 -8.41 -15.00 -4.69
C LEU A 97 -8.20 -15.57 -6.09
N ARG A 98 -9.27 -16.15 -6.65
CA ARG A 98 -9.26 -16.77 -7.98
C ARG A 98 -10.58 -16.54 -8.69
N THR A 99 -10.51 -16.27 -9.98
CA THR A 99 -11.64 -16.12 -10.91
C THR A 99 -11.72 -17.32 -11.86
N ASN A 100 -12.80 -17.42 -12.62
CA ASN A 100 -13.00 -18.42 -13.68
C ASN A 100 -12.77 -19.90 -13.27
N VAL A 101 -13.07 -20.26 -12.02
CA VAL A 101 -12.80 -21.60 -11.45
C VAL A 101 -13.63 -22.73 -12.08
N ALA A 102 -14.70 -22.40 -12.80
CA ALA A 102 -15.61 -23.36 -13.43
C ALA A 102 -15.79 -23.17 -14.95
N ALA A 103 -15.73 -21.93 -15.44
CA ALA A 103 -15.88 -21.56 -16.85
C ALA A 103 -15.31 -20.15 -17.09
N GLY A 104 -14.89 -19.83 -18.32
CA GLY A 104 -14.34 -18.53 -18.66
C GLY A 104 -15.40 -17.50 -18.97
N ASN A 105 -15.47 -16.47 -18.14
CA ASN A 105 -16.26 -15.27 -18.34
C ASN A 105 -15.45 -14.08 -17.83
N VAL A 106 -15.92 -12.86 -18.10
CA VAL A 106 -15.46 -11.71 -17.33
C VAL A 106 -15.96 -11.91 -15.90
N ASP A 107 -15.03 -11.92 -14.94
CA ASP A 107 -15.36 -12.23 -13.54
C ASP A 107 -14.43 -11.52 -12.57
N SER A 108 -14.90 -11.37 -11.33
CA SER A 108 -14.10 -10.81 -10.24
C SER A 108 -14.32 -11.55 -8.93
N ALA A 109 -13.25 -11.63 -8.15
CA ALA A 109 -13.24 -12.14 -6.80
C ALA A 109 -12.82 -11.01 -5.85
N GLY A 110 -13.58 -10.76 -4.79
CA GLY A 110 -13.22 -9.75 -3.80
C GLY A 110 -13.44 -10.22 -2.37
N VAL A 111 -12.61 -9.77 -1.45
CA VAL A 111 -12.88 -9.87 0.00
C VAL A 111 -12.87 -8.48 0.59
N SER A 112 -13.97 -8.09 1.22
CA SER A 112 -14.12 -6.79 1.87
C SER A 112 -14.21 -6.93 3.37
N LEU A 113 -13.55 -6.03 4.08
CA LEU A 113 -13.66 -5.87 5.53
C LEU A 113 -14.23 -4.48 5.82
N ALA A 114 -15.44 -4.47 6.37
CA ALA A 114 -16.01 -3.25 6.94
C ALA A 114 -15.58 -3.12 8.41
N ASN A 115 -15.00 -1.99 8.79
CA ASN A 115 -14.60 -1.71 10.16
C ASN A 115 -14.76 -0.22 10.47
N ALA A 116 -15.51 0.08 11.54
CA ALA A 116 -15.79 1.46 11.95
C ALA A 116 -14.54 2.22 12.44
N ASP A 117 -13.47 1.50 12.80
CA ASP A 117 -12.19 2.11 13.17
C ASP A 117 -11.43 2.66 11.95
N PHE A 118 -11.89 2.39 10.72
CA PHE A 118 -11.33 2.96 9.49
C PHE A 118 -12.00 4.31 9.20
N SER A 119 -11.77 5.30 10.05
CA SER A 119 -12.39 6.63 9.95
C SER A 119 -11.35 7.74 10.11
N GLY A 120 -11.62 8.96 9.62
CA GLY A 120 -10.61 10.02 9.59
C GLY A 120 -9.42 9.67 8.68
N LYS A 121 -8.23 10.24 8.92
CA LYS A 121 -7.06 9.91 8.11
C LYS A 121 -6.50 8.53 8.49
N TYR A 122 -6.32 7.65 7.51
CA TYR A 122 -5.73 6.33 7.75
C TYR A 122 -4.89 5.86 6.56
N MET A 123 -4.04 4.87 6.82
CA MET A 123 -3.21 4.23 5.81
C MET A 123 -3.48 2.73 5.83
N VAL A 124 -3.66 2.14 4.65
CA VAL A 124 -3.75 0.70 4.45
C VAL A 124 -2.48 0.24 3.76
N GLU A 125 -1.86 -0.82 4.26
CA GLU A 125 -0.73 -1.48 3.62
C GLU A 125 -1.00 -2.99 3.53
N VAL A 126 -0.83 -3.58 2.33
CA VAL A 126 -1.01 -5.02 2.09
C VAL A 126 0.04 -5.54 1.11
N ASP A 127 0.57 -6.74 1.36
CA ASP A 127 1.48 -7.41 0.43
C ASP A 127 0.66 -8.16 -0.60
N MET A 128 1.02 -8.02 -1.87
CA MET A 128 0.34 -8.66 -3.00
C MET A 128 1.35 -9.40 -3.87
N TRP A 129 1.00 -10.62 -4.26
CA TRP A 129 1.67 -11.39 -5.29
C TRP A 129 0.64 -11.81 -6.33
N LEU A 130 0.85 -11.42 -7.59
CA LEU A 130 -0.06 -11.71 -8.70
C LEU A 130 0.63 -12.62 -9.72
N ASN A 131 -0.07 -13.66 -10.16
CA ASN A 131 0.39 -14.59 -11.21
C ASN A 131 -0.53 -14.52 -12.43
N TRP A 132 0.00 -15.01 -13.55
CA TRP A 132 -0.74 -15.31 -14.78
C TRP A 132 -0.38 -16.70 -15.32
N SER A 133 -1.21 -17.26 -16.21
CA SER A 133 -1.03 -18.63 -16.73
C SER A 133 0.12 -18.75 -17.73
N LEU A 134 1.00 -19.72 -17.51
CA LEU A 134 2.21 -19.92 -18.32
C LEU A 134 1.98 -20.88 -19.50
N ASP A 135 0.76 -20.99 -20.03
CA ASP A 135 0.42 -21.85 -21.17
C ASP A 135 0.34 -21.04 -22.47
N GLU A 136 1.37 -21.14 -23.33
CA GLU A 136 1.47 -20.45 -24.63
C GLU A 136 0.31 -20.75 -25.61
N THR A 137 -0.51 -21.77 -25.36
CA THR A 137 -1.72 -22.03 -26.17
C THR A 137 -2.92 -21.17 -25.77
N GLN A 138 -2.78 -20.40 -24.69
CA GLN A 138 -3.78 -19.49 -24.13
C GLN A 138 -3.29 -18.06 -24.32
N ILE A 139 -3.84 -17.38 -25.32
CA ILE A 139 -3.72 -15.92 -25.41
C ILE A 139 -4.72 -15.34 -24.41
N GLY A 140 -4.24 -14.53 -23.46
CA GLY A 140 -5.05 -13.64 -22.63
C GLY A 140 -5.47 -14.17 -21.25
N THR A 141 -4.56 -14.75 -20.46
CA THR A 141 -4.81 -14.98 -19.02
C THR A 141 -4.34 -13.78 -18.20
N THR A 142 -4.65 -12.57 -18.63
CA THR A 142 -4.17 -11.35 -17.98
C THR A 142 -5.09 -11.01 -16.82
N GLU A 143 -4.71 -11.40 -15.60
CA GLU A 143 -5.45 -11.01 -14.42
C GLU A 143 -5.03 -9.63 -13.90
N HIS A 144 -5.99 -8.93 -13.30
CA HIS A 144 -5.77 -7.67 -12.63
C HIS A 144 -6.05 -7.82 -11.14
N ALA A 145 -5.20 -7.28 -10.28
CA ALA A 145 -5.44 -7.34 -8.85
C ALA A 145 -5.01 -6.07 -8.14
N GLY A 146 -5.59 -5.85 -6.96
CA GLY A 146 -5.22 -4.72 -6.13
C GLY A 146 -6.15 -4.50 -4.96
N LEU A 147 -6.32 -3.22 -4.62
CA LEU A 147 -6.90 -2.76 -3.37
C LEU A 147 -7.90 -1.63 -3.65
N PHE A 148 -9.02 -1.69 -2.95
CA PHE A 148 -9.99 -0.61 -2.83
C PHE A 148 -10.12 -0.19 -1.37
N VAL A 149 -10.44 1.09 -1.16
CA VAL A 149 -10.84 1.66 0.13
C VAL A 149 -12.13 2.45 -0.01
N GLY A 150 -12.86 2.52 1.09
CA GLY A 150 -14.16 3.18 1.11
C GLY A 150 -15.24 2.36 0.40
N THR A 151 -16.38 3.01 0.15
CA THR A 151 -17.55 2.42 -0.48
C THR A 151 -18.21 3.36 -1.48
N ASP A 152 -18.99 2.77 -2.38
CA ASP A 152 -19.82 3.55 -3.30
C ASP A 152 -20.87 4.36 -2.55
N THR A 153 -21.04 5.63 -2.92
CA THR A 153 -22.13 6.47 -2.39
C THR A 153 -23.42 6.30 -3.19
N VAL A 154 -23.36 5.66 -4.35
CA VAL A 154 -24.47 5.52 -5.29
C VAL A 154 -24.77 4.04 -5.56
N ALA A 155 -26.06 3.72 -5.72
CA ALA A 155 -26.46 2.40 -6.17
C ALA A 155 -26.25 2.29 -7.69
N ASN A 156 -25.09 1.83 -8.11
CA ASN A 156 -24.76 1.64 -9.51
C ASN A 156 -25.32 0.31 -10.04
N PRO A 157 -25.84 0.28 -11.29
CA PRO A 157 -26.23 -0.97 -11.93
C PRO A 157 -25.01 -1.88 -12.07
N VAL A 158 -25.19 -3.19 -11.92
CA VAL A 158 -24.10 -4.17 -12.10
C VAL A 158 -23.46 -3.96 -13.48
N ASN A 159 -22.18 -3.59 -13.48
CA ASN A 159 -21.35 -3.54 -14.67
C ASN A 159 -20.66 -4.91 -14.81
N PRO A 160 -20.97 -5.70 -15.85
CA PRO A 160 -20.35 -7.02 -16.03
C PRO A 160 -18.86 -6.93 -16.39
N ASP A 161 -18.37 -5.76 -16.76
CA ASP A 161 -17.00 -5.56 -17.22
C ASP A 161 -16.06 -5.02 -16.12
N PHE A 162 -16.59 -4.62 -14.94
CA PHE A 162 -15.80 -4.01 -13.85
C PHE A 162 -16.10 -4.61 -12.48
N PRO A 163 -15.10 -4.71 -11.57
CA PRO A 163 -15.21 -5.46 -10.32
C PRO A 163 -16.39 -5.02 -9.48
N SER A 164 -17.23 -5.95 -9.00
CA SER A 164 -18.37 -5.63 -8.12
C SER A 164 -18.01 -4.83 -6.86
N SER A 165 -16.74 -4.90 -6.45
CA SER A 165 -16.13 -4.05 -5.42
C SER A 165 -16.07 -2.59 -5.89
N ARG A 166 -16.45 -1.66 -5.00
CA ARG A 166 -16.49 -0.23 -5.28
C ARG A 166 -15.66 0.54 -4.26
N GLY A 167 -15.45 1.84 -4.50
CA GLY A 167 -14.62 2.71 -3.69
C GLY A 167 -13.50 3.36 -4.51
N ALA A 168 -12.50 3.93 -3.85
CA ALA A 168 -11.29 4.39 -4.50
C ALA A 168 -10.37 3.19 -4.66
N GLY A 169 -9.89 2.93 -5.88
CA GLY A 169 -9.18 1.71 -6.22
C GLY A 169 -7.90 1.92 -6.98
N MET A 170 -6.98 0.99 -6.79
CA MET A 170 -5.81 0.78 -7.62
C MET A 170 -5.72 -0.71 -7.97
N ILE A 171 -5.62 -1.04 -9.25
CA ILE A 171 -5.39 -2.40 -9.73
C ILE A 171 -4.29 -2.43 -10.79
N PHE A 172 -3.65 -3.58 -10.92
CA PHE A 172 -2.52 -3.79 -11.82
C PHE A 172 -2.71 -5.05 -12.65
N SER A 173 -2.33 -4.99 -13.92
CA SER A 173 -2.16 -6.18 -14.77
C SER A 173 -0.96 -7.01 -14.34
N SER A 174 -1.09 -8.33 -14.45
CA SER A 174 -0.08 -9.31 -14.10
C SER A 174 1.11 -9.37 -15.07
N ASP A 175 0.87 -9.30 -16.38
CA ASP A 175 1.85 -9.54 -17.45
C ASP A 175 2.29 -8.25 -18.18
N GLY A 176 1.59 -7.14 -17.98
CA GLY A 176 1.91 -5.87 -18.60
C GLY A 176 1.77 -5.86 -20.12
N ASP A 177 0.90 -6.71 -20.68
CA ASP A 177 0.68 -6.79 -22.14
C ASP A 177 -0.48 -5.89 -22.62
N CYS A 178 -1.11 -5.14 -21.70
CA CYS A 178 -2.25 -4.32 -22.01
C CYS A 178 -1.87 -2.87 -22.30
N SER A 179 -2.23 -2.39 -23.48
CA SER A 179 -1.82 -1.06 -23.98
C SER A 179 -2.33 0.13 -23.14
N ASN A 180 -3.36 -0.05 -22.31
CA ASN A 180 -3.95 1.01 -21.48
C ASN A 180 -4.48 0.54 -20.12
N CYS A 181 -4.30 -0.72 -19.74
CA CYS A 181 -4.93 -1.28 -18.53
C CYS A 181 -3.94 -1.89 -17.53
N ASP A 182 -2.63 -1.66 -17.70
CA ASP A 182 -1.64 -2.23 -16.79
C ASP A 182 -1.63 -1.61 -15.38
N PHE A 183 -1.96 -0.32 -15.29
CA PHE A 183 -1.90 0.48 -14.08
C PHE A 183 -3.15 1.36 -13.99
N ILE A 184 -4.14 0.92 -13.24
CA ILE A 184 -5.48 1.52 -13.27
C ILE A 184 -5.82 2.12 -11.92
N LEU A 185 -6.23 3.39 -11.93
CA LEU A 185 -6.98 4.01 -10.84
C LEU A 185 -8.46 3.94 -11.14
N LEU A 186 -9.24 3.60 -10.11
CA LEU A 186 -10.69 3.56 -10.18
C LEU A 186 -11.31 4.48 -9.14
N LYS A 187 -12.40 5.13 -9.53
CA LYS A 187 -13.33 5.82 -8.63
C LYS A 187 -14.69 5.16 -8.82
N ASN A 188 -15.05 4.32 -7.85
CA ASN A 188 -16.17 3.38 -7.94
C ASN A 188 -16.01 2.42 -9.13
N GLU A 189 -16.91 2.49 -10.11
CA GLU A 189 -16.86 1.67 -11.32
C GLU A 189 -16.16 2.33 -12.49
N SER A 190 -15.78 3.60 -12.34
CA SER A 190 -15.14 4.37 -13.40
C SER A 190 -13.63 4.23 -13.30
N GLU A 191 -13.03 3.69 -14.37
CA GLU A 191 -11.60 3.86 -14.64
C GLU A 191 -11.32 5.35 -14.87
N LEU A 192 -10.32 5.88 -14.17
CA LEU A 192 -9.91 7.27 -14.33
C LEU A 192 -9.04 7.40 -15.58
N ASP A 193 -9.24 8.48 -16.33
CA ASP A 193 -8.37 8.85 -17.44
C ASP A 193 -6.97 9.27 -16.91
N THR A 194 -5.89 8.88 -17.60
CA THR A 194 -4.52 9.30 -17.25
C THR A 194 -4.30 10.80 -17.37
N PHE A 195 -5.16 11.52 -18.11
CA PHE A 195 -5.18 12.98 -18.25
C PHE A 195 -6.07 13.70 -17.23
N SER A 196 -6.82 12.96 -16.39
CA SER A 196 -7.69 13.55 -15.35
C SER A 196 -6.97 14.39 -14.30
N GLY A 197 -5.63 14.42 -14.31
CA GLY A 197 -4.78 15.05 -13.30
C GLY A 197 -4.71 14.27 -11.99
N GLN A 198 -5.34 13.09 -11.92
CA GLN A 198 -5.34 12.23 -10.75
C GLN A 198 -4.20 11.20 -10.78
N TYR A 199 -3.64 10.87 -11.95
CA TYR A 199 -2.42 10.07 -12.03
C TYR A 199 -1.18 10.90 -11.74
N SER A 200 -0.13 10.27 -11.21
CA SER A 200 1.15 10.93 -10.94
C SER A 200 1.92 11.28 -12.22
N VAL A 201 1.69 10.51 -13.28
CA VAL A 201 2.22 10.73 -14.63
C VAL A 201 1.10 10.49 -15.63
N THR A 202 1.16 11.21 -16.74
CA THR A 202 0.19 11.07 -17.84
C THR A 202 0.48 9.88 -18.74
N ASP A 203 1.68 9.29 -18.63
CA ASP A 203 2.11 8.10 -19.34
C ASP A 203 3.01 7.24 -18.43
N PHE A 204 2.61 5.98 -18.25
CA PHE A 204 3.40 4.97 -17.53
C PHE A 204 4.48 4.32 -18.42
N GLY A 205 4.77 4.89 -19.59
CA GLY A 205 5.88 4.48 -20.43
C GLY A 205 5.60 3.20 -21.21
N PHE A 206 4.35 3.03 -21.67
CA PHE A 206 3.95 1.92 -22.55
C PHE A 206 4.84 1.82 -23.82
N GLY A 207 5.57 2.90 -24.15
CA GLY A 207 6.53 2.99 -25.25
C GLY A 207 7.87 2.24 -25.08
N ASN A 208 8.11 1.51 -23.98
CA ASN A 208 9.36 0.72 -23.82
C ASN A 208 9.22 -0.78 -24.15
N GLN A 209 8.10 -1.20 -24.73
CA GLN A 209 7.97 -2.55 -25.29
C GLN A 209 8.41 -2.60 -26.76
N ASN A 210 9.19 -3.62 -27.12
CA ASN A 210 9.88 -3.74 -28.40
C ASN A 210 8.88 -4.02 -29.54
N GLY A 211 8.32 -2.98 -30.16
CA GLY A 211 7.40 -3.12 -31.30
C GLY A 211 6.30 -2.06 -31.46
N PHE A 212 6.21 -1.06 -30.57
CA PHE A 212 5.13 -0.07 -30.60
C PHE A 212 5.50 1.31 -31.19
N ASP A 213 4.45 2.04 -31.56
CA ASP A 213 4.40 3.19 -32.47
C ASP A 213 4.98 4.47 -31.86
N ASN A 214 6.15 4.89 -32.34
CA ASN A 214 6.82 6.13 -31.95
C ASN A 214 6.19 7.40 -32.55
N THR A 215 5.00 7.30 -33.15
CA THR A 215 4.22 8.44 -33.65
C THR A 215 3.04 8.81 -32.76
N ASP A 216 2.81 8.07 -31.67
CA ASP A 216 1.85 8.50 -30.66
C ASP A 216 2.39 9.72 -29.92
N ILE A 217 1.63 10.82 -30.00
CA ILE A 217 1.93 12.09 -29.33
C ILE A 217 2.01 11.95 -27.80
N ASN A 218 1.44 10.85 -27.28
CA ASN A 218 1.43 10.48 -25.86
C ASN A 218 2.76 9.87 -25.38
N THR A 219 3.65 9.46 -26.30
CA THR A 219 4.98 8.90 -25.99
C THR A 219 6.11 9.92 -26.08
N ASP A 220 5.79 11.21 -26.24
CA ASP A 220 6.79 12.26 -26.32
C ASP A 220 7.35 12.56 -24.90
N PRO A 221 8.62 12.24 -24.60
CA PRO A 221 9.25 12.59 -23.32
C PRO A 221 9.33 14.11 -23.09
N LEU A 222 8.90 14.95 -24.04
CA LEU A 222 8.71 16.39 -23.86
C LEU A 222 7.39 16.77 -23.17
N ASN A 223 6.43 15.84 -22.99
CA ASN A 223 5.09 16.11 -22.46
C ASN A 223 4.92 15.81 -20.95
N GLY A 224 5.89 15.20 -20.26
CA GLY A 224 5.79 14.92 -18.81
C GLY A 224 6.97 14.16 -18.21
N GLU A 225 7.01 14.06 -16.87
CA GLU A 225 7.91 13.14 -16.17
C GLU A 225 7.45 11.71 -16.45
N LEU A 226 8.30 10.89 -17.08
CA LEU A 226 8.02 9.46 -17.28
C LEU A 226 8.50 8.68 -16.07
N ILE A 227 7.69 7.74 -15.58
CA ILE A 227 8.17 6.73 -14.63
C ILE A 227 8.94 5.67 -15.41
N ASP A 228 10.19 5.42 -15.00
CA ASP A 228 11.01 4.33 -15.55
C ASP A 228 10.57 2.99 -14.93
N LEU A 229 9.41 2.49 -15.37
CA LEU A 229 8.83 1.24 -14.88
C LEU A 229 9.80 0.05 -14.98
N PRO A 230 10.61 -0.12 -16.05
CA PRO A 230 11.64 -1.16 -16.10
C PRO A 230 12.72 -1.07 -15.01
N ALA A 231 13.04 0.13 -14.51
CA ALA A 231 13.95 0.26 -13.37
C ALA A 231 13.31 -0.18 -12.05
N ILE A 232 11.98 -0.03 -11.92
CA ILE A 232 11.21 -0.41 -10.73
C ILE A 232 10.88 -1.91 -10.77
N PHE A 233 10.45 -2.40 -11.93
CA PHE A 233 10.08 -3.78 -12.24
C PHE A 233 11.01 -4.32 -13.34
N PRO A 234 12.21 -4.77 -12.98
CA PRO A 234 13.14 -5.31 -13.96
C PRO A 234 12.65 -6.65 -14.52
N GLU A 235 13.07 -6.97 -15.74
CA GLU A 235 12.84 -8.28 -16.35
C GLU A 235 13.53 -9.40 -15.55
N PHE A 236 12.86 -10.55 -15.36
CA PHE A 236 13.47 -11.75 -14.77
C PHE A 236 12.84 -13.05 -15.29
N SER A 237 13.58 -14.16 -15.24
CA SER A 237 13.04 -15.48 -15.53
C SER A 237 12.15 -15.96 -14.38
N ILE A 238 10.94 -16.40 -14.69
CA ILE A 238 9.96 -16.84 -13.69
C ILE A 238 10.47 -18.11 -13.00
N PRO A 239 10.72 -18.12 -11.67
CA PRO A 239 11.37 -19.25 -11.01
C PRO A 239 10.66 -20.60 -11.18
N LEU A 240 9.33 -20.58 -11.20
CA LEU A 240 8.48 -21.77 -11.38
C LEU A 240 8.58 -22.36 -12.79
N ASN A 241 8.85 -21.53 -13.79
CA ASN A 241 9.00 -21.95 -15.17
C ASN A 241 10.05 -21.07 -15.87
N PRO A 242 11.34 -21.38 -15.72
CA PRO A 242 12.43 -20.52 -16.21
C PRO A 242 12.49 -20.34 -17.73
N SER A 243 11.63 -21.03 -18.48
CA SER A 243 11.46 -20.81 -19.92
C SER A 243 10.64 -19.55 -20.22
N PHE A 244 9.91 -19.03 -19.22
CA PHE A 244 9.13 -17.82 -19.28
C PHE A 244 9.84 -16.69 -18.54
N THR A 245 9.52 -15.48 -18.98
CA THR A 245 10.10 -14.25 -18.47
C THR A 245 8.97 -13.36 -18.03
N GLN A 246 9.08 -12.79 -16.84
CA GLN A 246 8.26 -11.65 -16.44
C GLN A 246 8.83 -10.42 -17.16
N PRO A 247 8.06 -9.75 -18.03
CA PRO A 247 8.56 -8.60 -18.78
C PRO A 247 8.85 -7.42 -17.86
N ALA A 248 9.80 -6.58 -18.28
CA ALA A 248 10.09 -5.35 -17.57
C ALA A 248 8.88 -4.41 -17.57
N GLY A 249 8.64 -3.76 -16.44
CA GLY A 249 7.52 -2.84 -16.23
C GLY A 249 6.23 -3.49 -15.73
N ALA A 250 6.15 -4.82 -15.71
CA ALA A 250 4.96 -5.54 -15.24
C ALA A 250 5.12 -6.07 -13.81
N VAL A 251 4.01 -6.21 -13.07
CA VAL A 251 4.07 -6.46 -11.62
C VAL A 251 3.97 -7.93 -11.20
N GLY A 252 3.72 -8.85 -12.12
CA GLY A 252 3.54 -10.27 -11.84
C GLY A 252 4.78 -10.98 -11.27
N PHE A 253 4.55 -12.13 -10.63
CA PHE A 253 5.57 -13.04 -10.10
C PHE A 253 6.59 -12.42 -9.13
N GLN A 254 6.19 -11.37 -8.42
CA GLN A 254 6.99 -10.71 -7.39
C GLN A 254 6.09 -10.11 -6.30
N TRP A 255 6.67 -9.88 -5.12
CA TRP A 255 5.96 -9.21 -4.02
C TRP A 255 5.91 -7.71 -4.25
N LEU A 256 4.70 -7.17 -4.21
CA LEU A 256 4.42 -5.75 -4.08
C LEU A 256 3.91 -5.45 -2.68
N THR A 257 4.23 -4.28 -2.14
CA THR A 257 3.45 -3.69 -1.05
C THR A 257 2.59 -2.58 -1.64
N LEU A 258 1.28 -2.73 -1.53
CA LEU A 258 0.30 -1.72 -1.92
C LEU A 258 0.01 -0.84 -0.71
N THR A 259 0.02 0.47 -0.92
CA THR A 259 -0.30 1.46 0.11
C THR A 259 -1.40 2.39 -0.37
N ALA A 260 -2.45 2.54 0.44
CA ALA A 260 -3.50 3.53 0.25
C ALA A 260 -3.48 4.51 1.43
N GLU A 261 -3.10 5.76 1.18
CA GLU A 261 -3.18 6.85 2.15
C GLU A 261 -4.50 7.60 1.95
N VAL A 262 -5.40 7.47 2.91
CA VAL A 262 -6.78 7.95 2.84
C VAL A 262 -6.95 9.19 3.70
N ASP A 263 -7.52 10.23 3.10
CA ASP A 263 -7.91 11.47 3.77
C ASP A 263 -9.35 11.82 3.35
N PRO A 264 -10.37 11.45 4.16
CA PRO A 264 -11.78 11.78 3.89
C PRO A 264 -12.08 13.29 3.82
N SER A 265 -11.17 14.15 4.31
CA SER A 265 -11.27 15.60 4.24
C SER A 265 -10.44 16.24 3.12
N GLY A 266 -9.61 15.45 2.44
CA GLY A 266 -8.67 15.92 1.43
C GLY A 266 -9.32 16.37 0.11
N GLY A 267 -8.49 16.90 -0.78
CA GLY A 267 -8.86 17.31 -2.14
C GLY A 267 -8.94 18.82 -2.33
N SER A 268 -8.55 19.29 -3.50
CA SER A 268 -8.37 20.72 -3.82
C SER A 268 -9.12 21.20 -5.07
N GLY A 269 -9.76 20.28 -5.77
CA GLY A 269 -10.58 20.54 -6.95
C GLY A 269 -11.90 21.27 -6.66
N PRO A 270 -12.62 21.65 -7.73
CA PRO A 270 -13.83 22.46 -7.65
C PRO A 270 -15.08 21.69 -7.19
N GLY A 271 -15.01 20.36 -7.09
CA GLY A 271 -16.11 19.49 -6.68
C GLY A 271 -16.55 19.73 -5.23
N PRO A 272 -17.84 19.50 -4.92
CA PRO A 272 -18.43 19.84 -3.63
C PRO A 272 -18.18 18.79 -2.54
N VAL A 273 -17.71 17.59 -2.90
CA VAL A 273 -17.44 16.48 -1.98
C VAL A 273 -15.92 16.34 -1.84
N LYS A 274 -15.46 16.25 -0.59
CA LYS A 274 -14.05 16.04 -0.24
C LYS A 274 -13.74 14.55 -0.09
N GLY A 275 -12.46 14.21 -0.07
CA GLY A 275 -11.96 12.86 0.07
C GLY A 275 -10.89 12.56 -0.97
N THR A 276 -9.69 12.20 -0.51
CA THR A 276 -8.62 11.72 -1.37
C THR A 276 -8.09 10.38 -0.91
N THR A 277 -7.72 9.53 -1.86
CA THR A 277 -6.90 8.35 -1.60
C THR A 277 -5.69 8.37 -2.52
N LYS A 278 -4.50 8.47 -1.93
CA LYS A 278 -3.24 8.38 -2.66
C LYS A 278 -2.74 6.95 -2.64
N PHE A 279 -2.47 6.41 -3.82
CA PHE A 279 -2.01 5.05 -4.00
C PHE A 279 -0.53 4.99 -4.35
N THR A 280 0.21 4.21 -3.57
CA THR A 280 1.65 3.97 -3.77
C THR A 280 1.88 2.47 -3.87
N VAL A 281 2.79 2.06 -4.74
CA VAL A 281 3.26 0.68 -4.83
C VAL A 281 4.75 0.61 -4.62
N THR A 282 5.20 -0.41 -3.90
CA THR A 282 6.60 -0.69 -3.63
C THR A 282 6.94 -2.08 -4.11
N ASN A 283 7.98 -2.20 -4.95
CA ASN A 283 8.54 -3.51 -5.27
C ASN A 283 9.38 -3.99 -4.07
N ALA A 284 9.00 -5.12 -3.48
CA ALA A 284 9.68 -5.64 -2.30
C ALA A 284 11.13 -6.07 -2.57
N SER A 285 11.46 -6.47 -3.80
CA SER A 285 12.79 -6.93 -4.17
C SER A 285 13.79 -5.79 -4.33
N THR A 286 13.35 -4.67 -4.91
CA THR A 286 14.20 -3.49 -5.16
C THR A 286 14.08 -2.44 -4.05
N GLY A 287 13.00 -2.48 -3.26
CA GLY A 287 12.63 -1.44 -2.30
C GLY A 287 12.25 -0.11 -2.95
N THR A 288 12.06 -0.09 -4.26
CA THR A 288 11.71 1.12 -5.02
C THR A 288 10.19 1.28 -5.04
N SER A 289 9.74 2.51 -4.83
CA SER A 289 8.32 2.85 -4.80
C SER A 289 8.00 3.92 -5.84
N PHE A 290 6.76 3.91 -6.32
CA PHE A 290 6.18 5.06 -7.02
C PHE A 290 4.73 5.26 -6.60
N VAL A 291 4.26 6.49 -6.75
CA VAL A 291 2.86 6.86 -6.56
C VAL A 291 2.15 6.61 -7.89
N LEU A 292 1.10 5.78 -7.92
CA LEU A 292 0.28 5.62 -9.12
C LEU A 292 -0.54 6.89 -9.37
N GLY A 293 -1.14 7.42 -8.31
CA GLY A 293 -1.85 8.68 -8.33
C GLY A 293 -2.72 8.86 -7.09
N THR A 294 -3.60 9.85 -7.13
CA THR A 294 -4.53 10.21 -6.07
C THR A 294 -5.95 10.29 -6.63
N VAL A 295 -6.80 9.36 -6.20
CA VAL A 295 -8.25 9.47 -6.44
C VAL A 295 -8.77 10.62 -5.59
N ASP A 296 -9.39 11.63 -6.21
CA ASP A 296 -9.87 12.85 -5.57
C ASP A 296 -11.35 13.09 -5.88
N ASN A 297 -12.20 13.05 -4.84
CA ASN A 297 -13.64 13.30 -4.95
C ASN A 297 -13.98 14.71 -5.44
N THR A 298 -13.06 15.66 -5.32
CA THR A 298 -13.25 17.04 -5.78
C THR A 298 -13.04 17.19 -7.29
N ILE A 299 -12.55 16.15 -7.96
CA ILE A 299 -12.46 16.05 -9.41
C ILE A 299 -13.61 15.14 -9.84
N LEU A 300 -14.58 15.72 -10.57
CA LEU A 300 -15.85 15.06 -10.89
C LEU A 300 -15.93 14.54 -12.33
N ASP A 301 -14.95 14.88 -13.19
CA ASP A 301 -14.88 14.47 -14.59
C ASP A 301 -13.56 14.93 -15.25
N ASP A 302 -13.14 14.24 -16.30
CA ASP A 302 -12.08 14.70 -17.20
C ASP A 302 -12.58 15.89 -18.05
N PRO A 303 -12.00 17.10 -17.93
CA PRO A 303 -12.40 18.23 -18.75
C PRO A 303 -12.04 18.09 -20.25
N ASP A 304 -11.18 17.13 -20.63
CA ASP A 304 -10.56 17.08 -21.96
C ASP A 304 -11.32 16.25 -23.00
N ASP A 305 -12.21 15.33 -22.60
CA ASP A 305 -12.97 14.49 -23.55
C ASP A 305 -14.42 14.98 -23.80
N GLY A 306 -14.95 15.82 -22.92
CA GLY A 306 -16.30 16.37 -22.99
C GLY A 306 -17.43 15.36 -22.73
N ILE A 307 -17.12 14.24 -22.08
CA ILE A 307 -18.05 13.16 -21.74
C ILE A 307 -18.17 13.08 -20.21
N ALA A 308 -19.39 13.20 -19.68
CA ALA A 308 -19.66 12.88 -18.28
C ALA A 308 -19.47 11.38 -18.03
N THR A 309 -18.29 10.99 -17.53
CA THR A 309 -17.90 9.60 -17.28
C THR A 309 -18.57 8.98 -16.04
N GLY A 310 -19.24 9.79 -15.23
CA GLY A 310 -19.94 9.31 -14.02
C GLY A 310 -18.99 9.00 -12.87
N GLU A 311 -17.84 9.68 -12.80
CA GLU A 311 -16.93 9.70 -11.65
C GLU A 311 -17.61 10.25 -10.38
N GLU A 312 -18.53 9.48 -9.81
CA GLU A 312 -19.24 9.85 -8.59
C GLU A 312 -18.30 9.75 -7.37
N PRO A 313 -18.45 10.62 -6.36
CA PRO A 313 -17.64 10.58 -5.15
C PRO A 313 -17.72 9.25 -4.40
N VAL A 314 -16.59 8.86 -3.81
CA VAL A 314 -16.46 7.69 -2.93
C VAL A 314 -16.67 8.11 -1.47
N ASP A 315 -17.37 7.30 -0.68
CA ASP A 315 -17.31 7.40 0.78
C ASP A 315 -16.02 6.74 1.25
N MET A 316 -15.00 7.55 1.55
CA MET A 316 -13.64 7.07 1.84
C MET A 316 -13.51 6.35 3.20
N GLU A 317 -14.59 6.20 3.96
CA GLU A 317 -14.57 5.59 5.29
C GLU A 317 -14.97 4.11 5.31
N GLY A 318 -14.54 3.42 6.37
CA GLY A 318 -15.23 2.26 6.90
C GLY A 318 -14.98 0.93 6.19
N GLN A 319 -14.22 0.89 5.09
CA GLN A 319 -14.01 -0.35 4.34
C GLN A 319 -12.65 -0.43 3.65
N VAL A 320 -12.12 -1.66 3.62
CA VAL A 320 -11.01 -2.08 2.77
C VAL A 320 -11.44 -3.31 1.97
N THR A 321 -11.08 -3.38 0.68
CA THR A 321 -11.41 -4.51 -0.18
C THR A 321 -10.21 -4.94 -1.02
N LEU A 322 -9.90 -6.23 -1.02
CA LEU A 322 -8.86 -6.85 -1.84
C LEU A 322 -9.52 -7.55 -3.01
N VAL A 323 -8.97 -7.41 -4.22
CA VAL A 323 -9.64 -7.89 -5.44
C VAL A 323 -8.71 -8.60 -6.41
N LEU A 324 -9.32 -9.50 -7.18
CA LEU A 324 -8.84 -10.05 -8.44
C LEU A 324 -9.93 -9.85 -9.49
N VAL A 325 -9.54 -9.48 -10.70
CA VAL A 325 -10.42 -9.25 -11.84
C VAL A 325 -9.83 -9.93 -13.06
N ASP A 326 -10.66 -10.63 -13.80
CA ASP A 326 -10.35 -11.09 -15.14
C ASP A 326 -11.28 -10.35 -16.10
N PHE A 327 -10.72 -9.40 -16.85
CA PHE A 327 -11.47 -8.63 -17.86
C PHE A 327 -11.76 -9.43 -19.13
N PHE A 328 -11.26 -10.67 -19.20
CA PHE A 328 -11.30 -11.49 -20.40
C PHE A 328 -12.10 -12.76 -20.15
N THR A 329 -12.60 -13.36 -21.22
CA THR A 329 -13.33 -14.63 -21.14
C THR A 329 -12.39 -15.84 -21.18
N SER A 330 -11.11 -15.65 -20.87
CA SER A 330 -10.12 -16.72 -20.92
C SER A 330 -10.25 -17.62 -19.69
N VAL A 331 -9.53 -18.75 -19.70
CA VAL A 331 -9.50 -19.66 -18.54
C VAL A 331 -8.11 -20.20 -18.40
N GLY A 332 -7.44 -19.85 -17.30
CA GLY A 332 -6.24 -20.55 -16.87
C GLY A 332 -6.55 -22.03 -16.62
N ARG A 333 -5.85 -22.93 -17.32
CA ARG A 333 -6.00 -24.39 -17.11
C ARG A 333 -5.55 -24.82 -15.72
N ASP A 334 -4.56 -24.14 -15.17
CA ASP A 334 -4.15 -24.28 -13.78
C ASP A 334 -4.59 -23.05 -12.99
N LEU A 335 -5.65 -23.19 -12.20
CA LEU A 335 -6.16 -22.12 -11.35
C LEU A 335 -5.18 -21.71 -10.25
N ASN A 336 -4.08 -22.44 -10.02
CA ASN A 336 -3.04 -21.97 -9.10
C ASN A 336 -2.05 -21.01 -9.79
N GLU A 337 -2.09 -20.90 -11.12
CA GLU A 337 -1.32 -19.93 -11.90
C GLU A 337 -2.13 -18.65 -12.18
N ALA A 338 -3.47 -18.74 -12.28
CA ALA A 338 -4.38 -17.60 -12.39
C ALA A 338 -4.90 -17.17 -11.00
N THR A 339 -4.01 -16.64 -10.16
CA THR A 339 -4.32 -16.31 -8.76
C THR A 339 -3.59 -15.07 -8.29
N VAL A 340 -4.23 -14.33 -7.39
CA VAL A 340 -3.53 -13.38 -6.50
C VAL A 340 -3.45 -13.97 -5.10
N VAL A 341 -2.37 -13.64 -4.41
CA VAL A 341 -2.17 -13.86 -2.98
C VAL A 341 -1.98 -12.51 -2.30
N PHE A 342 -2.72 -12.29 -1.23
CA PHE A 342 -2.50 -11.16 -0.32
C PHE A 342 -2.02 -11.66 1.05
N ASP A 343 -1.15 -10.88 1.68
CA ASP A 343 -0.68 -11.12 3.04
C ASP A 343 -0.38 -9.80 3.78
N ASN A 344 -0.27 -9.87 5.11
CA ASN A 344 0.18 -8.79 5.98
C ASN A 344 -0.59 -7.47 5.79
N LEU A 345 -1.92 -7.53 5.91
CA LEU A 345 -2.72 -6.31 5.91
C LEU A 345 -2.56 -5.58 7.24
N VAL A 346 -2.26 -4.29 7.15
CA VAL A 346 -2.14 -3.38 8.29
C VAL A 346 -2.93 -2.12 7.97
N VAL A 347 -3.78 -1.69 8.90
CA VAL A 347 -4.45 -0.40 8.85
C VAL A 347 -3.95 0.44 10.03
N THR A 348 -3.43 1.61 9.69
CA THR A 348 -2.80 2.53 10.62
C THR A 348 -3.57 3.84 10.61
N GLN A 349 -4.06 4.27 11.78
CA GLN A 349 -4.59 5.60 11.94
C GLN A 349 -3.46 6.61 11.76
N LEU A 350 -3.67 7.52 10.81
CA LEU A 350 -2.83 8.68 10.64
C LEU A 350 -3.39 9.80 11.53
N PRO A 351 -2.52 10.66 12.07
CA PRO A 351 -3.00 11.88 12.70
C PRO A 351 -3.80 12.70 11.69
N ASP A 352 -4.91 13.28 12.14
CA ASP A 352 -5.59 14.31 11.35
C ASP A 352 -4.61 15.46 11.16
N GLY A 353 -4.05 15.56 9.94
CA GLY A 353 -3.22 16.68 9.55
C GLY A 353 -4.01 17.98 9.69
N LEU A 354 -3.37 19.04 10.13
CA LEU A 354 -4.03 20.33 10.24
C LEU A 354 -4.26 20.89 8.84
N ASP A 355 -5.45 21.41 8.57
CA ASP A 355 -5.69 22.16 7.34
C ASP A 355 -4.67 23.30 7.24
N GLY A 356 -3.96 23.39 6.12
CA GLY A 356 -2.89 24.38 5.92
C GLY A 356 -1.50 23.99 6.42
N ASP A 357 -1.33 22.83 7.07
CA ASP A 357 -0.01 22.26 7.42
C ASP A 357 0.54 21.51 6.19
N TYR A 358 1.15 22.27 5.29
CA TYR A 358 1.63 21.79 4.00
C TYR A 358 2.97 21.07 4.09
N ASN A 359 3.73 21.27 5.17
CA ASN A 359 4.97 20.53 5.41
C ASN A 359 4.78 19.29 6.32
N ASN A 360 3.57 19.09 6.84
CA ASN A 360 3.17 18.02 7.76
C ASN A 360 4.01 17.96 9.05
N ASP A 361 4.45 19.12 9.57
CA ASP A 361 5.23 19.19 10.81
C ASP A 361 4.36 19.26 12.08
N GLY A 362 3.04 19.22 11.90
CA GLY A 362 2.05 19.28 12.97
C GLY A 362 1.73 20.71 13.41
N SER A 363 2.13 21.71 12.64
CA SER A 363 1.84 23.14 12.86
C SER A 363 1.48 23.81 11.54
N VAL A 364 0.57 24.79 11.59
CA VAL A 364 0.29 25.65 10.44
C VAL A 364 1.02 26.97 10.65
N ASP A 365 2.14 27.18 9.99
CA ASP A 365 2.98 28.35 10.15
C ASP A 365 3.58 28.89 8.83
N ALA A 366 4.59 29.76 8.94
CA ALA A 366 5.19 30.40 7.76
C ALA A 366 5.99 29.43 6.88
N ALA A 367 6.40 28.26 7.38
CA ALA A 367 7.04 27.21 6.60
C ALA A 367 6.05 26.61 5.60
N ASP A 368 4.79 26.41 5.98
CA ASP A 368 3.75 25.91 5.09
C ASP A 368 3.47 26.86 3.93
N TYR A 369 3.45 28.16 4.21
CA TYR A 369 3.35 29.17 3.16
C TYR A 369 4.45 29.03 2.10
N THR A 370 5.66 28.61 2.48
CA THR A 370 6.72 28.37 1.49
C THR A 370 6.45 27.14 0.63
N VAL A 371 5.88 26.07 1.20
CA VAL A 371 5.46 24.89 0.44
C VAL A 371 4.36 25.27 -0.57
N TRP A 372 3.36 26.03 -0.14
CA TRP A 372 2.31 26.55 -1.02
C TRP A 372 2.84 27.45 -2.13
N ARG A 373 3.63 28.47 -1.77
CA ARG A 373 4.16 29.44 -2.72
C ARG A 373 5.05 28.77 -3.77
N ASP A 374 5.79 27.74 -3.38
CA ASP A 374 6.72 27.03 -4.25
C ASP A 374 6.01 25.97 -5.13
N GLY A 375 4.67 25.88 -5.05
CA GLY A 375 3.86 24.98 -5.88
C GLY A 375 3.78 23.55 -5.37
N ASN A 376 4.28 23.28 -4.16
CA ASN A 376 4.41 21.94 -3.59
C ASN A 376 3.30 21.60 -2.59
N SER A 377 2.31 22.47 -2.45
CA SER A 377 1.14 22.19 -1.61
C SER A 377 0.04 21.45 -2.40
N PRO A 378 -0.86 20.74 -1.72
CA PRO A 378 -2.00 20.08 -2.37
C PRO A 378 -2.91 21.04 -3.18
N ASP A 379 -2.94 22.32 -2.80
CA ASP A 379 -3.65 23.38 -3.53
C ASP A 379 -2.79 24.65 -3.59
N SER A 380 -2.06 24.83 -4.68
CA SER A 380 -1.22 26.04 -4.85
C SER A 380 -1.99 27.23 -5.46
N THR A 381 -3.33 27.20 -5.41
CA THR A 381 -4.21 28.30 -5.84
C THR A 381 -4.53 29.27 -4.71
N GLN A 382 -5.38 30.28 -4.99
CA GLN A 382 -5.87 31.20 -3.98
C GLN A 382 -6.67 30.49 -2.88
N ALA A 383 -7.39 29.40 -3.21
CA ALA A 383 -8.17 28.66 -2.22
C ALA A 383 -7.26 27.99 -1.17
N GLY A 384 -6.14 27.40 -1.60
CA GLY A 384 -5.13 26.89 -0.68
C GLY A 384 -4.49 27.99 0.17
N TYR A 385 -4.19 29.15 -0.41
CA TYR A 385 -3.71 30.28 0.41
C TYR A 385 -4.71 30.67 1.50
N ASP A 386 -6.00 30.78 1.14
CA ASP A 386 -7.06 31.14 2.08
C ASP A 386 -7.19 30.07 3.18
N LEU A 387 -7.09 28.77 2.82
CA LEU A 387 -7.08 27.65 3.78
C LEU A 387 -5.92 27.74 4.78
N TRP A 388 -4.69 27.99 4.30
CA TRP A 388 -3.53 28.20 5.16
C TRP A 388 -3.70 29.43 6.06
N ALA A 389 -4.18 30.54 5.50
CA ALA A 389 -4.36 31.78 6.24
C ALA A 389 -5.41 31.65 7.35
N ASP A 390 -6.51 30.93 7.08
CA ASP A 390 -7.59 30.68 8.04
C ASP A 390 -7.15 29.77 9.20
N ASN A 391 -6.16 28.90 8.98
CA ASN A 391 -5.65 27.95 9.96
C ASN A 391 -4.30 28.35 10.58
N TYR A 392 -3.72 29.50 10.20
CA TYR A 392 -2.42 29.94 10.67
C TYR A 392 -2.33 30.00 12.20
N GLY A 393 -1.35 29.28 12.76
CA GLY A 393 -1.12 29.11 14.19
C GLY A 393 -1.83 27.91 14.81
N ALA A 394 -2.55 27.10 14.03
CA ALA A 394 -3.05 25.81 14.49
C ALA A 394 -1.87 24.86 14.79
N THR A 395 -2.03 24.00 15.80
CA THR A 395 -1.04 22.98 16.19
C THR A 395 -1.76 21.69 16.54
N ALA A 396 -1.25 20.55 16.10
CA ALA A 396 -1.83 19.26 16.36
C ALA A 396 -1.70 18.93 17.86
N PRO A 397 -2.67 18.25 18.48
CA PRO A 397 -2.55 17.84 19.87
C PRO A 397 -1.30 16.97 20.07
N PRO A 398 -0.54 17.15 21.17
CA PRO A 398 0.57 16.27 21.48
C PRO A 398 0.04 14.84 21.65
N SER A 399 0.62 13.90 20.91
CA SER A 399 0.26 12.48 21.00
C SER A 399 0.47 11.97 22.43
N SER A 400 -0.52 11.24 22.96
CA SER A 400 -0.37 10.54 24.23
C SER A 400 0.67 9.43 24.04
N ALA A 401 1.85 9.59 24.62
CA ALA A 401 2.88 8.55 24.61
C ALA A 401 2.33 7.27 25.25
N GLN A 402 2.09 6.25 24.43
CA GLN A 402 1.81 4.92 24.92
C GLN A 402 3.09 4.40 25.58
N SER A 403 2.99 3.92 26.82
CA SER A 403 4.14 3.41 27.57
C SER A 403 4.71 2.20 26.83
N VAL A 404 5.79 2.41 26.09
CA VAL A 404 6.58 1.33 25.49
C VAL A 404 7.09 0.45 26.65
N PRO A 405 6.79 -0.87 26.66
CA PRO A 405 7.37 -1.78 27.65
C PRO A 405 8.89 -1.64 27.60
N GLU A 406 9.51 -1.29 28.73
CA GLU A 406 10.96 -1.07 28.78
C GLU A 406 11.71 -2.27 28.17
N PRO A 407 12.71 -2.03 27.29
CA PRO A 407 13.49 -3.12 26.71
C PRO A 407 14.05 -4.00 27.81
N ALA A 408 13.81 -5.32 27.72
CA ALA A 408 14.32 -6.34 28.64
C ALA A 408 15.86 -6.30 28.81
N SER A 409 16.55 -5.50 28.00
CA SER A 409 17.96 -5.11 28.08
C SER A 409 18.37 -4.59 29.46
N ILE A 410 17.55 -3.79 30.16
CA ILE A 410 17.89 -3.27 31.50
C ILE A 410 17.87 -4.43 32.52
N ALA A 411 16.89 -5.32 32.41
CA ALA A 411 16.84 -6.53 33.23
C ALA A 411 18.05 -7.44 32.94
N ALA A 412 18.46 -7.58 31.67
CA ALA A 412 19.64 -8.36 31.29
C ALA A 412 20.95 -7.77 31.83
N VAL A 413 21.11 -6.44 31.82
CA VAL A 413 22.29 -5.76 32.39
C VAL A 413 22.30 -5.87 33.93
N ALA A 414 21.14 -5.74 34.59
CA ALA A 414 21.02 -5.93 36.03
C ALA A 414 21.36 -7.37 36.43
N LEU A 415 20.86 -8.36 35.69
CA LEU A 415 21.17 -9.78 35.88
C LEU A 415 22.65 -10.09 35.63
N ALA A 416 23.29 -9.46 34.64
CA ALA A 416 24.71 -9.60 34.38
C ALA A 416 25.58 -8.99 35.50
N MET A 417 25.19 -7.83 36.05
CA MET A 417 25.88 -7.21 37.18
C MET A 417 25.72 -8.03 38.47
N LEU A 418 24.53 -8.58 38.73
CA LEU A 418 24.27 -9.50 39.85
C LEU A 418 25.04 -10.83 39.70
N GLY A 419 25.14 -11.37 38.48
CA GLY A 419 25.93 -12.57 38.19
C GLY A 419 27.44 -12.38 38.40
N GLY A 420 27.98 -11.21 38.01
CA GLY A 420 29.39 -10.86 38.21
C GLY A 420 29.79 -10.75 39.69
N LEU A 421 28.91 -10.24 40.54
CA LEU A 421 29.14 -10.12 41.99
C LEU A 421 29.13 -11.49 42.72
N ILE A 422 28.40 -12.48 42.19
CA ILE A 422 28.33 -13.83 42.77
C ILE A 422 29.56 -14.66 42.35
N ALA A 423 30.05 -14.50 41.12
CA ALA A 423 31.25 -15.18 40.62
C ALA A 423 32.53 -14.68 41.31
N GLY A 424 32.61 -13.39 41.67
CA GLY A 424 33.77 -12.80 42.35
C GLY A 424 34.01 -13.26 43.80
N ARG A 425 33.03 -13.91 44.46
CA ARG A 425 33.16 -14.40 45.85
C ARG A 425 33.71 -15.82 45.97
N ARG A 426 34.00 -16.51 44.86
CA ARG A 426 34.56 -17.88 44.85
C ARG A 426 36.08 -17.94 44.69
N CYS A 427 36.75 -16.80 44.60
CA CYS A 427 38.20 -16.70 44.69
C CYS A 427 38.59 -15.79 45.86
N SER A 428 38.63 -16.36 47.07
CA SER A 428 39.33 -15.80 48.24
C SER A 428 39.75 -16.93 49.16
#